data_AF-A0A090QQG7-F1
#
_entry.id   AF-A0A090QQG7-F1
#
_cell.length_a   1.000
_cell.length_b   1.000
_cell.length_c   1.000
_cell.angle_alpha   90.00
_cell.angle_beta   90.00
_cell.angle_gamma   90.00
#
_symmetry.space_group_name_H-M   'P 1'
#
loop_
_entity.id
_entity.type
_entity.pdbx_description
1 polymer ?
#
loop_
_entity_poly.entity_id
_entity_poly.type
_entity_poly.pdbx_seq_one_letter_code
_entity_poly.pdbx_strand_id
1 'polypeptide(L)'
;MECKSCHNYDSMKWEEMSPLAQAQMKQAAERDQSCLDCHKGIAHELPGDMGQAGGMIQQLVQKSHSTSFSEGDNYYSVRFLPMFEDEALTVDGGQLNPASEVKVVQVKDKAIQVELSGWRKTKGFGRVINEDFGLNIPTAALSKDAAQSDTLVQKFEEKEDDLTGLGWQRVTVTLWMPKESLLSNIDEIWAEAKPAYTTNCSVCHTQPAPAHFDANTWPGMFNGMLAFVNLDHDSEALVLKYLQKHSSSFSKDGH
;
A
#
# COMPACT_ATOMS: atom_id res chain seq x y z
N MET A 1 -10.13 30.70 -20.05
CA MET A 1 -9.17 31.66 -19.48
C MET A 1 -7.97 30.84 -19.05
N GLU A 2 -6.84 30.97 -19.74
CA GLU A 2 -5.67 30.11 -19.47
C GLU A 2 -4.91 30.58 -18.24
N CYS A 3 -4.36 29.65 -17.45
CA CYS A 3 -3.59 29.96 -16.23
C CYS A 3 -2.45 30.97 -16.51
N LYS A 4 -1.85 30.90 -17.70
CA LYS A 4 -0.77 31.79 -18.15
C LYS A 4 -1.17 33.26 -18.32
N SER A 5 -2.47 33.55 -18.36
CA SER A 5 -2.95 34.94 -18.37
C SER A 5 -2.74 35.64 -17.02
N CYS A 6 -2.60 34.88 -15.93
CA CYS A 6 -2.37 35.40 -14.58
C CYS A 6 -1.07 34.88 -13.92
N HIS A 7 -0.45 33.81 -14.46
CA HIS A 7 0.76 33.19 -13.93
C HIS A 7 1.86 33.12 -15.00
N ASN A 8 3.09 33.46 -14.63
CA ASN A 8 4.27 33.33 -15.50
C ASN A 8 5.33 32.45 -14.81
N TYR A 9 6.00 31.59 -15.58
CA TYR A 9 7.18 30.84 -15.17
C TYR A 9 8.27 31.73 -14.55
N ASP A 10 8.43 32.96 -15.04
CA ASP A 10 9.42 33.91 -14.49
C ASP A 10 9.09 34.36 -13.05
N SER A 11 7.83 34.24 -12.65
CA SER A 11 7.35 34.61 -11.32
C SER A 11 7.35 33.45 -10.33
N MET A 12 7.77 32.24 -10.77
CA MET A 12 7.89 31.08 -9.91
C MET A 12 9.11 31.18 -9.00
N LYS A 13 8.93 30.85 -7.72
CA LYS A 13 10.02 30.77 -6.74
C LYS A 13 10.69 29.41 -6.80
N TRP A 14 11.67 29.28 -7.69
CA TRP A 14 12.37 28.02 -7.94
C TRP A 14 13.01 27.45 -6.68
N GLU A 15 13.53 28.31 -5.81
CA GLU A 15 14.24 27.91 -4.59
C GLU A 15 13.32 27.28 -3.52
N GLU A 16 12.02 27.59 -3.56
CA GLU A 16 11.02 27.01 -2.65
C GLU A 16 10.49 25.65 -3.15
N MET A 17 10.76 25.28 -4.41
CA MET A 17 10.33 24.01 -5.00
C MET A 17 11.28 22.86 -4.63
N SER A 18 10.73 21.65 -4.51
CA SER A 18 11.54 20.43 -4.36
C SER A 18 12.44 20.22 -5.59
N PRO A 19 13.59 19.53 -5.46
CA PRO A 19 14.50 19.29 -6.59
C PRO A 19 13.82 18.62 -7.80
N LEU A 20 12.90 17.69 -7.55
CA LEU A 20 12.13 17.02 -8.60
C LEU A 20 11.17 18.00 -9.29
N ALA A 21 10.45 18.82 -8.52
CA ALA A 21 9.55 19.83 -9.07
C ALA A 21 10.30 20.88 -9.90
N GLN A 22 11.48 21.31 -9.44
CA GLN A 22 12.34 22.21 -10.23
C GLN A 22 12.75 21.59 -11.56
N ALA A 23 13.16 20.32 -11.56
CA ALA A 23 13.58 19.63 -12.78
C ALA A 23 12.45 19.56 -13.81
N GLN A 24 11.23 19.23 -13.38
CA GLN A 24 10.07 19.18 -14.27
C GLN A 24 9.60 20.58 -14.71
N MET A 25 9.55 21.55 -13.80
CA MET A 25 9.07 22.91 -14.10
C MET A 25 10.04 23.71 -14.97
N LYS A 26 11.35 23.47 -14.88
CA LYS A 26 12.33 24.04 -15.81
C LYS A 26 12.12 23.52 -17.23
N GLN A 27 11.88 22.22 -17.40
CA GLN A 27 11.58 21.65 -18.73
C GLN A 27 10.24 22.15 -19.28
N ALA A 28 9.24 22.32 -18.43
CA ALA A 28 7.95 22.88 -18.84
C ALA A 28 8.07 24.35 -19.28
N ALA A 29 8.86 25.15 -18.57
CA ALA A 29 9.15 26.54 -18.92
C ALA A 29 9.91 26.65 -20.25
N GLU A 30 10.94 25.83 -20.47
CA GLU A 30 11.70 25.80 -21.74
C GLU A 30 10.82 25.46 -22.95
N ARG A 31 9.81 24.62 -22.76
CA ARG A 31 8.90 24.18 -23.83
C ARG A 31 7.63 25.04 -23.93
N ASP A 32 7.52 26.08 -23.12
CA ASP A 32 6.30 26.87 -22.94
C ASP A 32 5.04 25.99 -22.80
N GLN A 33 5.14 24.90 -22.04
CA GLN A 33 4.06 23.92 -21.88
C GLN A 33 2.85 24.56 -21.16
N SER A 34 1.61 24.18 -21.49
CA SER A 34 0.46 24.73 -20.79
C SER A 34 0.44 24.20 -19.35
N CYS A 35 0.18 25.09 -18.38
CA CYS A 35 0.06 24.67 -16.98
C CYS A 35 -1.07 23.64 -16.80
N LEU A 36 -2.10 23.69 -17.66
CA LEU A 36 -3.21 22.74 -17.63
C LEU A 36 -2.81 21.33 -18.08
N ASP A 37 -1.75 21.21 -18.88
CA ASP A 37 -1.27 19.91 -19.37
C ASP A 37 -0.80 19.01 -18.23
N CYS A 38 -0.29 19.61 -17.14
CA CYS A 38 0.19 18.88 -15.96
C CYS A 38 -0.65 19.18 -14.71
N HIS A 39 -1.05 20.43 -14.49
CA HIS A 39 -1.74 20.86 -13.28
C HIS A 39 -3.26 20.90 -13.41
N LYS A 40 -3.86 20.53 -14.56
CA LYS A 40 -5.32 20.40 -14.78
C LYS A 40 -6.24 21.39 -14.00
N GLY A 41 -5.81 22.64 -13.80
CA GLY A 41 -6.57 23.68 -13.09
C GLY A 41 -6.51 23.66 -11.55
N ILE A 42 -5.61 22.88 -10.93
CA ILE A 42 -5.46 22.66 -9.47
C ILE A 42 -4.71 23.82 -8.78
N ALA A 43 -4.89 25.07 -9.23
CA ALA A 43 -4.25 26.24 -8.62
C ALA A 43 -5.14 26.95 -7.60
N HIS A 44 -6.44 26.66 -7.60
CA HIS A 44 -7.39 27.10 -6.58
C HIS A 44 -7.86 25.90 -5.77
N GLU A 45 -8.29 26.14 -4.53
CA GLU A 45 -8.79 25.13 -3.60
C GLU A 45 -9.71 24.14 -4.32
N LEU A 46 -9.31 22.87 -4.28
CA LEU A 46 -10.00 21.79 -4.96
C LEU A 46 -11.47 21.76 -4.51
N PRO A 47 -12.45 21.62 -5.42
CA PRO A 47 -13.76 21.10 -5.03
C PRO A 47 -13.51 19.80 -4.27
N GLY A 48 -14.21 19.59 -3.14
CA GLY A 48 -13.93 18.51 -2.18
C GLY A 48 -13.81 17.09 -2.76
N ASP A 49 -14.24 16.91 -4.01
CA ASP A 49 -14.31 15.64 -4.71
C ASP A 49 -13.09 15.34 -5.60
N MET A 50 -12.12 16.26 -5.74
CA MET A 50 -10.93 16.06 -6.60
C MET A 50 -9.71 15.53 -5.81
N GLY A 51 -9.86 15.28 -4.51
CA GLY A 51 -8.88 14.60 -3.65
C GLY A 51 -9.12 13.09 -3.50
N GLN A 52 -9.95 12.46 -4.34
CA GLN A 52 -10.45 11.09 -4.12
C GLN A 52 -9.36 10.02 -3.94
N ALA A 53 -8.16 10.24 -4.47
CA ALA A 53 -7.03 9.35 -4.23
C ALA A 53 -6.54 9.36 -2.76
N GLY A 54 -6.35 10.56 -2.19
CA GLY A 54 -6.04 10.71 -0.76
C GLY A 54 -7.27 10.56 0.15
N GLY A 55 -8.47 10.62 -0.43
CA GLY A 55 -9.75 10.41 0.27
C GLY A 55 -10.06 8.94 0.54
N MET A 56 -9.57 8.01 -0.28
CA MET A 56 -9.84 6.57 -0.12
C MET A 56 -9.44 6.07 1.27
N ILE A 57 -8.20 6.33 1.69
CA ILE A 57 -7.71 5.87 2.99
C ILE A 57 -8.53 6.51 4.11
N GLN A 58 -8.83 7.81 4.01
CA GLN A 58 -9.66 8.49 4.99
C GLN A 58 -11.06 7.88 5.08
N GLN A 59 -11.69 7.55 3.96
CA GLN A 59 -13.01 6.90 3.92
C GLN A 59 -12.97 5.51 4.57
N LEU A 60 -11.94 4.70 4.27
CA LEU A 60 -11.76 3.39 4.89
C LEU A 60 -11.49 3.49 6.39
N VAL A 61 -10.70 4.46 6.83
CA VAL A 61 -10.48 4.75 8.26
C VAL A 61 -11.80 5.14 8.93
N GLN A 62 -12.62 5.99 8.31
CA GLN A 62 -13.95 6.32 8.86
C GLN A 62 -14.86 5.09 8.97
N LYS A 63 -14.87 4.20 7.97
CA LYS A 63 -15.63 2.93 8.04
C LYS A 63 -15.14 2.06 9.21
N SER A 64 -13.82 2.01 9.43
CA SER A 64 -13.20 1.20 10.48
C SER A 64 -13.60 1.61 11.90
N HIS A 65 -14.10 2.83 12.11
CA HIS A 65 -14.57 3.27 13.44
C HIS A 65 -15.78 2.46 13.95
N SER A 66 -16.52 1.82 13.05
CA SER A 66 -17.64 0.92 13.41
C SER A 66 -17.22 -0.54 13.59
N THR A 67 -15.95 -0.87 13.41
CA THR A 67 -15.46 -2.25 13.49
C THR A 67 -15.35 -2.71 14.95
N SER A 68 -16.09 -3.76 15.28
CA SER A 68 -15.97 -4.48 16.55
C SER A 68 -14.99 -5.64 16.42
N PHE A 69 -14.11 -5.80 17.42
CA PHE A 69 -13.09 -6.84 17.45
C PHE A 69 -13.53 -8.03 18.31
N SER A 70 -13.45 -9.23 17.73
CA SER A 70 -13.73 -10.50 18.39
C SER A 70 -12.54 -11.44 18.25
N GLU A 71 -12.28 -12.22 19.29
CA GLU A 71 -11.27 -13.28 19.24
C GLU A 71 -11.69 -14.38 18.26
N GLY A 72 -10.77 -14.80 17.40
CA GLY A 72 -10.96 -15.81 16.37
C GLY A 72 -11.30 -15.27 14.99
N ASP A 73 -11.78 -14.02 14.90
CA ASP A 73 -12.18 -13.38 13.64
C ASP A 73 -10.98 -12.79 12.88
N ASN A 74 -11.13 -12.67 11.56
CA ASN A 74 -10.14 -12.07 10.67
C ASN A 74 -10.49 -10.63 10.32
N TYR A 75 -9.46 -9.80 10.21
CA TYR A 75 -9.57 -8.38 9.87
C TYR A 75 -8.48 -7.98 8.88
N TYR A 76 -8.72 -6.89 8.16
CA TYR A 76 -7.86 -6.39 7.10
C TYR A 76 -7.48 -4.95 7.36
N SER A 77 -6.18 -4.66 7.32
CA SER A 77 -5.64 -3.30 7.48
C SER A 77 -6.09 -2.40 6.33
N VAL A 78 -6.51 -1.18 6.64
CA VAL A 78 -6.85 -0.19 5.60
C VAL A 78 -5.67 0.68 5.18
N ARG A 79 -4.61 0.71 6.00
CA ARG A 79 -3.40 1.51 5.84
C ARG A 79 -2.20 0.78 6.47
N PHE A 80 -1.01 1.37 6.42
CA PHE A 80 0.10 0.87 7.21
C PHE A 80 -0.17 1.03 8.71
N LEU A 81 -0.02 -0.05 9.49
CA LEU A 81 -0.28 -0.05 10.93
C LEU A 81 0.93 -0.52 11.72
N PRO A 82 1.35 0.19 12.78
CA PRO A 82 2.43 -0.29 13.63
C PRO A 82 1.99 -1.54 14.40
N MET A 83 2.92 -2.46 14.58
CA MET A 83 2.78 -3.66 15.40
C MET A 83 3.86 -3.64 16.48
N PHE A 84 3.58 -4.29 17.61
CA PHE A 84 4.39 -4.22 18.81
C PHE A 84 4.60 -5.60 19.42
N GLU A 85 5.71 -5.80 20.11
CA GLU A 85 6.01 -7.07 20.77
C GLU A 85 5.21 -7.25 22.08
N ASP A 86 4.74 -6.15 22.67
CA ASP A 86 4.10 -6.11 23.99
C ASP A 86 2.69 -5.47 23.99
N GLU A 87 1.85 -5.87 24.95
CA GLU A 87 0.48 -5.36 25.13
C GLU A 87 0.44 -3.84 25.39
N ALA A 88 1.50 -3.27 25.98
CA ALA A 88 1.57 -1.84 26.26
C ALA A 88 1.90 -1.00 25.01
N LEU A 89 2.14 -1.63 23.85
CA LEU A 89 2.42 -1.00 22.57
C LEU A 89 3.67 -0.11 22.61
N THR A 90 4.76 -0.62 23.19
CA THR A 90 5.98 0.16 23.44
C THR A 90 7.22 -0.35 22.73
N VAL A 91 7.29 -1.65 22.45
CA VAL A 91 8.41 -2.33 21.80
C VAL A 91 8.07 -2.55 20.33
N ASP A 92 8.86 -1.96 19.43
CA ASP A 92 8.63 -2.04 17.98
C ASP A 92 8.68 -3.48 17.45
N GLY A 93 7.54 -3.98 16.98
CA GLY A 93 7.39 -5.26 16.30
C GLY A 93 7.44 -5.13 14.77
N GLY A 94 7.42 -3.90 14.25
CA GLY A 94 7.37 -3.59 12.83
C GLY A 94 6.03 -3.02 12.38
N GLN A 95 5.68 -3.28 11.12
CA GLN A 95 4.55 -2.64 10.46
C GLN A 95 3.76 -3.63 9.61
N LEU A 96 2.44 -3.57 9.70
CA LEU A 96 1.49 -4.28 8.85
C LEU A 96 1.20 -3.44 7.60
N ASN A 97 1.22 -4.05 6.42
CA ASN A 97 0.93 -3.36 5.16
C ASN A 97 -0.57 -3.22 4.95
N PRO A 98 -1.05 -2.26 4.13
CA PRO A 98 -2.46 -2.16 3.74
C PRO A 98 -2.99 -3.45 3.10
N ALA A 99 -4.30 -3.66 3.24
CA ALA A 99 -5.06 -4.82 2.77
C ALA A 99 -4.40 -6.16 3.11
N SER A 100 -3.86 -6.26 4.33
CA SER A 100 -3.25 -7.47 4.87
C SER A 100 -4.14 -8.07 5.94
N GLU A 101 -4.35 -9.39 5.83
CA GLU A 101 -5.18 -10.16 6.75
C GLU A 101 -4.43 -10.43 8.05
N VAL A 102 -5.14 -10.26 9.17
CA VAL A 102 -4.70 -10.67 10.49
C VAL A 102 -5.85 -11.36 11.22
N LYS A 103 -5.54 -12.39 11.99
CA LYS A 103 -6.49 -13.07 12.88
C LYS A 103 -6.34 -12.51 14.29
N VAL A 104 -7.42 -12.08 14.91
CA VAL A 104 -7.38 -11.63 16.31
C VAL A 104 -7.33 -12.84 17.23
N VAL A 105 -6.30 -12.92 18.08
CA VAL A 105 -6.13 -14.00 19.07
C VAL A 105 -6.38 -13.53 20.50
N GLN A 106 -6.38 -12.22 20.75
CA GLN A 106 -6.78 -11.67 22.03
C GLN A 106 -7.29 -10.23 21.89
N VAL A 107 -8.34 -9.88 22.64
CA VAL A 107 -8.88 -8.52 22.71
C VAL A 107 -8.66 -7.97 24.12
N LYS A 108 -7.94 -6.84 24.24
CA LYS A 108 -7.75 -6.08 25.50
C LYS A 108 -8.56 -4.80 25.48
N ASP A 109 -8.36 -3.85 26.39
CA ASP A 109 -9.09 -2.58 26.32
C ASP A 109 -8.62 -1.75 25.10
N LYS A 110 -7.32 -1.43 25.06
CA LYS A 110 -6.70 -0.53 24.07
C LYS A 110 -5.97 -1.23 22.91
N ALA A 111 -5.68 -2.51 23.05
CA ALA A 111 -4.89 -3.29 22.11
C ALA A 111 -5.59 -4.58 21.72
N ILE A 112 -5.19 -5.14 20.59
CA ILE A 112 -5.47 -6.51 20.17
C ILE A 112 -4.15 -7.23 19.94
N GLN A 113 -4.12 -8.50 20.31
CA GLN A 113 -3.07 -9.39 19.85
C GLN A 113 -3.57 -10.06 18.57
N VAL A 114 -2.73 -10.03 17.56
CA VAL A 114 -3.03 -10.54 16.24
C VAL A 114 -2.01 -11.59 15.83
N GLU A 115 -2.49 -12.54 15.04
CA GLU A 115 -1.69 -13.55 14.37
C GLU A 115 -1.74 -13.29 12.86
N LEU A 116 -0.57 -13.19 12.24
CA LEU A 116 -0.43 -13.09 10.79
C LEU A 116 0.34 -14.31 10.27
N SER A 117 -0.11 -14.86 9.16
CA SER A 117 0.54 -16.00 8.50
C SER A 117 1.09 -15.57 7.14
N GLY A 118 2.24 -16.11 6.76
CA GLY A 118 2.81 -15.83 5.45
C GLY A 118 4.16 -16.49 5.23
N TRP A 119 4.84 -16.05 4.17
CA TRP A 119 6.11 -16.58 3.71
C TRP A 119 7.20 -15.52 3.72
N ARG A 120 8.36 -15.87 4.27
CA ARG A 120 9.55 -15.02 4.25
C ARG A 120 10.69 -15.72 3.55
N LYS A 121 11.58 -14.95 2.92
CA LYS A 121 12.83 -15.48 2.38
C LYS A 121 13.75 -15.86 3.53
N THR A 122 14.40 -17.02 3.46
CA THR A 122 15.35 -17.48 4.49
C THR A 122 16.67 -16.71 4.43
N LYS A 123 16.99 -16.12 3.27
CA LYS A 123 18.16 -15.26 3.11
C LYS A 123 17.95 -13.90 3.78
N GLY A 124 18.90 -13.50 4.62
CA GLY A 124 18.85 -12.23 5.37
C GLY A 124 18.17 -12.41 6.74
N PHE A 125 17.54 -11.36 7.24
CA PHE A 125 16.89 -11.37 8.57
C PHE A 125 15.42 -11.83 8.53
N GLY A 126 14.88 -12.22 7.37
CA GLY A 126 13.49 -12.68 7.27
C GLY A 126 12.45 -11.65 7.72
N ARG A 127 12.73 -10.35 7.54
CA ARG A 127 11.89 -9.25 8.04
C ARG A 127 10.61 -9.05 7.24
N VAL A 128 10.62 -9.33 5.94
CA VAL A 128 9.45 -9.13 5.08
C VAL A 128 8.66 -10.43 5.05
N ILE A 129 7.42 -10.35 5.51
CA ILE A 129 6.42 -11.42 5.37
C ILE A 129 5.62 -11.13 4.10
N ASN A 130 5.56 -12.11 3.22
CA ASN A 130 4.76 -12.08 2.01
C ASN A 130 3.56 -12.99 2.17
N GLU A 131 2.53 -12.74 1.38
CA GLU A 131 1.26 -13.43 1.50
C GLU A 131 1.34 -14.91 1.12
N ASP A 132 2.10 -15.23 0.08
CA ASP A 132 2.24 -16.59 -0.42
C ASP A 132 3.66 -16.90 -0.91
N PHE A 133 3.94 -18.18 -1.08
CA PHE A 133 5.21 -18.68 -1.57
C PHE A 133 5.51 -18.15 -2.98
N GLY A 134 6.71 -17.60 -3.17
CA GLY A 134 7.17 -17.09 -4.48
C GLY A 134 6.47 -15.81 -4.95
N LEU A 135 5.50 -15.28 -4.20
CA LEU A 135 4.81 -14.03 -4.52
C LEU A 135 5.37 -12.89 -3.65
N ASN A 136 5.92 -11.85 -4.27
CA ASN A 136 6.40 -10.65 -3.61
C ASN A 136 5.24 -9.69 -3.31
N ILE A 137 4.25 -10.20 -2.58
CA ILE A 137 3.09 -9.44 -2.09
C ILE A 137 3.27 -9.26 -0.59
N PRO A 138 3.90 -8.17 -0.13
CA PRO A 138 4.20 -8.00 1.29
C PRO A 138 2.91 -7.83 2.09
N THR A 139 2.85 -8.51 3.24
CA THR A 139 1.78 -8.39 4.25
C THR A 139 2.27 -7.65 5.48
N ALA A 140 3.53 -7.85 5.86
CA ALA A 140 4.14 -7.14 6.98
C ALA A 140 5.65 -6.99 6.79
N ALA A 141 6.21 -5.96 7.42
CA ALA A 141 7.64 -5.76 7.58
C ALA A 141 7.97 -5.70 9.07
N LEU A 142 8.56 -6.77 9.60
CA LEU A 142 8.93 -6.89 11.00
C LEU A 142 10.15 -6.03 11.35
N SER A 143 10.22 -5.63 12.62
CA SER A 143 11.48 -5.16 13.21
C SER A 143 12.52 -6.29 13.15
N LYS A 144 13.81 -5.94 13.22
CA LYS A 144 14.87 -6.96 13.18
C LYS A 144 14.73 -7.93 14.35
N ASP A 145 14.46 -7.39 15.54
CA ASP A 145 14.39 -8.17 16.78
C ASP A 145 13.18 -9.10 16.76
N ALA A 146 12.00 -8.59 16.37
CA ALA A 146 10.80 -9.41 16.18
C ALA A 146 11.00 -10.52 15.14
N ALA A 147 11.63 -10.22 14.00
CA ALA A 147 11.86 -11.22 12.94
C ALA A 147 12.77 -12.38 13.37
N GLN A 148 13.68 -12.13 14.33
CA GLN A 148 14.62 -13.12 14.85
C GLN A 148 14.14 -13.78 16.15
N SER A 149 13.00 -13.37 16.68
CA SER A 149 12.44 -13.91 17.92
C SER A 149 11.73 -15.25 17.69
N ASP A 150 12.23 -16.32 18.32
CA ASP A 150 11.60 -17.63 18.27
C ASP A 150 10.29 -17.71 19.11
N THR A 151 10.02 -16.70 19.95
CA THR A 151 8.75 -16.62 20.71
C THR A 151 7.64 -15.95 19.92
N LEU A 152 7.99 -14.98 19.06
CA LEU A 152 7.04 -14.23 18.25
C LEU A 152 6.81 -14.89 16.88
N VAL A 153 7.82 -15.58 16.35
CA VAL A 153 7.79 -16.18 15.02
C VAL A 153 7.85 -17.71 15.11
N GLN A 154 6.75 -18.36 14.76
CA GLN A 154 6.67 -19.81 14.62
C GLN A 154 6.90 -20.22 13.17
N LYS A 155 7.68 -21.29 12.95
CA LYS A 155 8.13 -21.76 11.64
C LYS A 155 7.49 -23.11 11.37
N PHE A 156 6.96 -23.33 10.17
CA PHE A 156 6.18 -24.55 9.87
C PHE A 156 6.64 -25.31 8.63
N GLU A 157 7.14 -24.61 7.62
CA GLU A 157 7.44 -25.20 6.31
C GLU A 157 8.62 -24.45 5.68
N GLU A 158 9.49 -25.17 4.98
CA GLU A 158 10.53 -24.59 4.14
C GLU A 158 10.42 -25.14 2.72
N LYS A 159 10.59 -24.26 1.74
CA LYS A 159 10.51 -24.59 0.32
C LYS A 159 11.50 -23.74 -0.47
N GLU A 160 12.07 -24.30 -1.51
CA GLU A 160 12.91 -23.55 -2.46
C GLU A 160 12.08 -23.14 -3.68
N ASP A 161 12.24 -21.91 -4.13
CA ASP A 161 11.63 -21.38 -5.34
C ASP A 161 12.46 -21.76 -6.57
N ASP A 162 11.94 -22.68 -7.37
CA ASP A 162 12.59 -23.18 -8.58
C ASP A 162 12.98 -22.09 -9.59
N LEU A 163 12.25 -20.96 -9.61
CA LEU A 163 12.54 -19.86 -10.54
C LEU A 163 13.71 -19.00 -10.07
N THR A 164 13.87 -18.82 -8.76
CA THR A 164 14.86 -17.89 -8.19
C THR A 164 16.00 -18.57 -7.43
N GLY A 165 15.87 -19.86 -7.12
CA GLY A 165 16.77 -20.62 -6.25
C GLY A 165 16.77 -20.12 -4.80
N LEU A 166 15.79 -19.31 -4.41
CA LEU A 166 15.72 -18.74 -3.07
C LEU A 166 14.93 -19.67 -2.14
N GLY A 167 15.50 -19.93 -0.96
CA GLY A 167 14.77 -20.57 0.12
C GLY A 167 13.72 -19.64 0.72
N TRP A 168 12.55 -20.19 0.98
CA TRP A 168 11.43 -19.55 1.65
C TRP A 168 10.99 -20.40 2.83
N GLN A 169 10.47 -19.71 3.85
CA GLN A 169 9.96 -20.32 5.06
C GLN A 169 8.57 -19.78 5.36
N ARG A 170 7.62 -20.67 5.59
CA ARG A 170 6.29 -20.33 6.07
C ARG A 170 6.31 -20.11 7.57
N VAL A 171 5.79 -18.96 7.98
CA VAL A 171 5.78 -18.53 9.38
C VAL A 171 4.43 -17.99 9.79
N THR A 172 4.20 -18.07 11.09
CA THR A 172 3.14 -17.35 11.78
C THR A 172 3.79 -16.41 12.77
N VAL A 173 3.32 -15.17 12.82
CA VAL A 173 3.85 -14.12 13.68
C VAL A 173 2.74 -13.59 14.57
N THR A 174 2.99 -13.56 15.88
CA THR A 174 2.04 -13.04 16.87
C THR A 174 2.56 -11.72 17.44
N LEU A 175 1.81 -10.64 17.23
CA LEU A 175 2.18 -9.29 17.69
C LEU A 175 0.95 -8.54 18.22
N TRP A 176 1.18 -7.44 18.91
CA TRP A 176 0.17 -6.53 19.42
C TRP A 176 -0.01 -5.34 18.50
N MET A 177 -1.23 -4.81 18.41
CA MET A 177 -1.49 -3.57 17.68
C MET A 177 -2.69 -2.79 18.25
N PRO A 178 -2.78 -1.48 17.98
CA PRO A 178 -3.96 -0.69 18.30
C PRO A 178 -5.22 -1.20 17.60
N LYS A 179 -6.39 -0.97 18.21
CA LYS A 179 -7.71 -1.35 17.70
C LYS A 179 -8.31 -0.33 16.74
N GLU A 180 -7.64 -0.04 15.65
CA GLU A 180 -8.11 0.97 14.70
C GLU A 180 -7.74 0.59 13.27
N SER A 181 -8.40 1.20 12.30
CA SER A 181 -8.00 1.12 10.89
C SER A 181 -7.97 -0.31 10.34
N LEU A 182 -8.86 -1.16 10.85
CA LEU A 182 -9.08 -2.54 10.44
C LEU A 182 -10.54 -2.70 10.03
N LEU A 183 -10.81 -3.47 8.98
CA LEU A 183 -12.16 -3.85 8.54
C LEU A 183 -12.34 -5.36 8.57
N SER A 184 -13.55 -5.84 8.82
CA SER A 184 -13.86 -7.28 8.81
C SER A 184 -14.10 -7.85 7.40
N ASN A 185 -14.19 -6.99 6.39
CA ASN A 185 -14.47 -7.39 5.01
C ASN A 185 -13.50 -6.72 4.03
N ILE A 186 -12.68 -7.53 3.37
CA ILE A 186 -11.71 -7.06 2.37
C ILE A 186 -12.40 -6.43 1.14
N ASP A 187 -13.62 -6.85 0.79
CA ASP A 187 -14.32 -6.31 -0.38
C ASP A 187 -14.64 -4.82 -0.22
N GLU A 188 -14.83 -4.34 1.01
CA GLU A 188 -15.00 -2.92 1.29
C GLU A 188 -13.74 -2.10 0.99
N ILE A 189 -12.56 -2.72 1.15
CA ILE A 189 -11.28 -2.12 0.79
C ILE A 189 -11.12 -2.09 -0.73
N TRP A 190 -11.43 -3.20 -1.40
CA TRP A 190 -11.38 -3.29 -2.87
C TRP A 190 -12.38 -2.37 -3.56
N ALA A 191 -13.54 -2.12 -2.94
CA ALA A 191 -14.53 -1.18 -3.43
C ALA A 191 -13.98 0.25 -3.55
N GLU A 192 -13.00 0.63 -2.73
CA GLU A 192 -12.35 1.95 -2.82
C GLU A 192 -11.06 1.91 -3.66
N ALA A 193 -10.27 0.84 -3.56
CA ALA A 193 -9.01 0.71 -4.31
C ALA A 193 -9.22 0.60 -5.82
N LYS A 194 -10.28 -0.08 -6.26
CA LYS A 194 -10.59 -0.24 -7.69
C LYS A 194 -10.89 1.11 -8.37
N PRO A 195 -11.83 1.94 -7.87
CA PRO A 195 -12.04 3.29 -8.40
C PRO A 195 -10.76 4.14 -8.39
N ALA A 196 -9.99 4.09 -7.31
CA ALA A 196 -8.72 4.84 -7.21
C ALA A 196 -7.76 4.46 -8.35
N TYR A 197 -7.58 3.15 -8.63
CA TYR A 197 -6.82 2.71 -9.79
C TYR A 197 -7.44 3.19 -11.10
N THR A 198 -8.74 2.97 -11.30
CA THR A 198 -9.36 3.23 -12.60
C THR A 198 -9.43 4.70 -12.93
N THR A 199 -9.70 5.56 -11.96
CA THR A 199 -9.86 7.00 -12.18
C THR A 199 -8.52 7.69 -12.27
N ASN A 200 -7.56 7.36 -11.39
CA ASN A 200 -6.29 8.07 -11.36
C ASN A 200 -5.36 7.65 -12.50
N CYS A 201 -5.42 6.38 -12.92
CA CYS A 201 -4.54 5.86 -13.98
C CYS A 201 -5.13 5.98 -15.39
N SER A 202 -6.41 6.35 -15.54
CA SER A 202 -7.04 6.57 -16.87
C SER A 202 -6.95 8.02 -17.38
N VAL A 203 -6.28 8.89 -16.62
CA VAL A 203 -6.13 10.33 -16.88
C VAL A 203 -5.43 10.63 -18.21
N CYS A 204 -4.50 9.76 -18.63
CA CYS A 204 -3.62 9.99 -19.78
C CYS A 204 -3.80 8.96 -20.91
N HIS A 205 -4.10 7.71 -20.56
CA HIS A 205 -4.36 6.61 -21.47
C HIS A 205 -5.26 5.58 -20.79
N THR A 206 -5.74 4.59 -21.53
CA THR A 206 -6.41 3.44 -20.90
C THR A 206 -5.41 2.69 -20.03
N GLN A 207 -5.77 2.47 -18.77
CA GLN A 207 -5.00 1.68 -17.82
C GLN A 207 -5.04 0.18 -18.19
N PRO A 208 -3.97 -0.59 -17.97
CA PRO A 208 -4.02 -2.04 -18.16
C PRO A 208 -5.09 -2.69 -17.28
N ALA A 209 -5.71 -3.77 -17.76
CA ALA A 209 -6.59 -4.56 -16.90
C ALA A 209 -5.77 -5.17 -15.73
N PRO A 210 -6.32 -5.31 -14.52
CA PRO A 210 -5.60 -5.93 -13.39
C PRO A 210 -5.00 -7.31 -13.72
N ALA A 211 -5.71 -8.12 -14.50
CA ALA A 211 -5.23 -9.44 -14.94
C ALA A 211 -4.20 -9.40 -16.08
N HIS A 212 -3.72 -8.24 -16.52
CA HIS A 212 -2.76 -8.13 -17.62
C HIS A 212 -1.35 -8.57 -17.23
N PHE A 213 -0.95 -8.30 -15.99
CA PHE A 213 0.35 -8.70 -15.43
C PHE A 213 0.16 -9.66 -14.26
N ASP A 214 1.18 -10.47 -13.97
CA ASP A 214 1.24 -11.30 -12.77
C ASP A 214 1.58 -10.45 -11.52
N ALA A 215 1.37 -11.03 -10.33
CA ALA A 215 1.57 -10.32 -9.06
C ALA A 215 3.01 -9.82 -8.83
N ASN A 216 4.02 -10.47 -9.39
CA ASN A 216 5.43 -10.08 -9.25
C ASN A 216 5.85 -9.02 -10.27
N THR A 217 5.17 -8.94 -11.41
CA THR A 217 5.40 -7.95 -12.46
C THR A 217 4.76 -6.60 -12.12
N TRP A 218 3.60 -6.60 -11.45
CA TRP A 218 2.86 -5.39 -11.10
C TRP A 218 3.66 -4.30 -10.38
N PRO A 219 4.50 -4.58 -9.36
CA PRO A 219 5.28 -3.54 -8.68
C PRO A 219 6.14 -2.71 -9.64
N GLY A 220 6.79 -3.35 -10.62
CA GLY A 220 7.62 -2.66 -11.61
C GLY A 220 6.79 -1.79 -12.55
N MET A 221 5.66 -2.31 -13.02
CA MET A 221 4.76 -1.58 -13.92
C MET A 221 4.09 -0.40 -13.21
N PHE A 222 3.63 -0.62 -11.98
CA PHE A 222 2.98 0.40 -11.15
C PHE A 222 3.94 1.55 -10.82
N ASN A 223 5.18 1.25 -10.45
CA ASN A 223 6.19 2.28 -10.17
C ASN A 223 6.48 3.19 -11.38
N GLY A 224 6.40 2.66 -12.61
CA GLY A 224 6.51 3.47 -13.83
C GLY A 224 5.36 4.47 -14.01
N MET A 225 4.18 4.18 -13.46
CA MET A 225 2.99 5.04 -13.53
C MET A 225 2.95 6.08 -12.39
N LEU A 226 3.53 5.77 -11.21
CA LEU A 226 3.51 6.64 -10.03
C LEU A 226 4.11 8.03 -10.27
N ALA A 227 5.07 8.16 -11.20
CA ALA A 227 5.66 9.46 -11.55
C ALA A 227 4.64 10.47 -12.13
N PHE A 228 3.44 10.01 -12.51
CA PHE A 228 2.42 10.81 -13.20
C PHE A 228 1.07 10.87 -12.47
N VAL A 229 0.98 10.26 -11.27
CA VAL A 229 -0.22 10.29 -10.43
C VAL A 229 0.16 10.73 -9.02
N ASN A 230 -0.73 11.46 -8.34
CA ASN A 230 -0.50 11.91 -6.97
C ASN A 230 -1.21 10.96 -5.99
N LEU A 231 -0.47 10.01 -5.44
CA LEU A 231 -0.93 9.09 -4.40
C LEU A 231 -0.05 9.29 -3.16
N ASP A 232 -0.66 9.27 -1.97
CA ASP A 232 0.13 9.15 -0.73
C ASP A 232 0.63 7.71 -0.54
N HIS A 233 1.58 7.51 0.38
CA HIS A 233 2.23 6.22 0.60
C HIS A 233 1.25 5.08 0.96
N ASP A 234 0.19 5.35 1.73
CA ASP A 234 -0.82 4.34 2.07
C ASP A 234 -1.65 3.99 0.84
N SER A 235 -2.07 5.00 0.07
CA SER A 235 -2.86 4.87 -1.14
C SER A 235 -2.10 4.14 -2.25
N GLU A 236 -0.81 4.43 -2.43
CA GLU A 236 0.08 3.71 -3.36
C GLU A 236 0.15 2.22 -3.03
N ALA A 237 0.43 1.89 -1.77
CA ALA A 237 0.56 0.51 -1.33
C ALA A 237 -0.78 -0.24 -1.44
N LEU A 238 -1.90 0.42 -1.13
CA LEU A 238 -3.22 -0.17 -1.24
C LEU A 238 -3.63 -0.46 -2.70
N VAL A 239 -3.41 0.50 -3.60
CA VAL A 239 -3.67 0.30 -5.04
C VAL A 239 -2.76 -0.78 -5.61
N LEU A 240 -1.48 -0.79 -5.25
CA LEU A 240 -0.56 -1.85 -5.67
C LEU A 240 -1.04 -3.22 -5.17
N LYS A 241 -1.41 -3.34 -3.89
CA LYS A 241 -1.93 -4.58 -3.32
C LYS A 241 -3.19 -5.04 -4.06
N TYR A 242 -4.11 -4.11 -4.39
CA TYR A 242 -5.28 -4.41 -5.22
C TYR A 242 -4.88 -5.02 -6.57
N LEU A 243 -3.94 -4.40 -7.30
CA LEU A 243 -3.47 -4.89 -8.59
C LEU A 243 -2.81 -6.26 -8.48
N GLN A 244 -1.97 -6.48 -7.47
CA GLN A 244 -1.34 -7.78 -7.22
C GLN A 244 -2.38 -8.86 -6.91
N LYS A 245 -3.39 -8.56 -6.08
CA LYS A 245 -4.45 -9.51 -5.68
C LYS A 245 -5.50 -9.80 -6.77
N HIS A 246 -5.57 -8.96 -7.80
CA HIS A 246 -6.44 -9.14 -8.97
C HIS A 246 -5.63 -9.40 -10.26
N SER A 247 -4.36 -9.80 -10.09
CA SER A 247 -3.43 -10.10 -11.18
C SER A 247 -3.76 -11.41 -11.90
N SER A 248 -3.06 -11.69 -13.00
CA SER A 248 -3.19 -12.98 -13.68
C SER A 248 -2.82 -14.16 -12.78
N SER A 249 -1.98 -13.97 -11.75
CA SER A 249 -1.64 -15.00 -10.76
C SER A 249 -2.84 -15.54 -9.98
N PHE A 250 -3.92 -14.77 -9.90
CA PHE A 250 -5.15 -15.14 -9.19
C PHE A 250 -6.39 -15.23 -10.09
N SER A 251 -6.24 -14.95 -11.39
CA SER A 251 -7.32 -15.11 -12.35
C SER A 251 -7.48 -16.57 -12.73
N LYS A 252 -8.71 -17.09 -12.68
CA LYS A 252 -9.03 -18.45 -13.13
C LYS A 252 -9.08 -18.59 -14.66
N ASP A 253 -8.99 -17.48 -15.38
CA ASP A 253 -9.06 -17.43 -16.84
C ASP A 253 -7.67 -17.55 -17.52
N GLY A 254 -6.67 -18.15 -16.86
CA GLY A 254 -5.30 -18.20 -17.40
C GLY A 254 -4.44 -19.37 -16.93
N HIS A 255 -4.71 -20.58 -17.44
CA HIS A 255 -3.71 -21.49 -17.98
C HIS A 255 -4.25 -22.14 -19.25
#